data_AF-A0A0G2GNE0-F1
#
_entry.id   AF-A0A0G2GNE0-F1
#
_cell.length_a   1.000
_cell.length_b   1.000
_cell.length_c   1.000
_cell.angle_alpha   90.00
_cell.angle_beta   90.00
_cell.angle_gamma   90.00
#
_symmetry.space_group_name_H-M   'P 1'
#
loop_
_entity.id
_entity.type
_entity.pdbx_description
1 polymer ?
#
loop_
_entity_poly.entity_id
_entity_poly.type
_entity_poly.pdbx_seq_one_letter_code
_entity_poly.pdbx_strand_id
1 'polypeptide(L)'
;MMAFVHFTSGNFQTVDILLGLAARYVFMLGAHLYPALDLDHASSDSTSIINRTIIHRRNLFWLCYILDKELSFRTGFPPSINDTSCDLRPPTNYLDADTQSMPQYFPGDLRLSRIKSRAYNNLYSPQAMKRTDAEILKEIRELDDELEKWRISLPSVSRPSLTYSTESSKFSPFSSEDKIHVCLLRLEYYHCTAAIHQASNRCKTWFDKDSGVMEGVGSSLAISVEASRSTIRCLEASQDLLHDHIFWVLLFYPITAVLTLFFNVLHEPLHPMVALDLKLLKSAVCCLRQACSRTRGLAVNEVLHIKFVDDFVTELVRLARCAMDKAKQQQRETSGT
;
A
#
# COMPACT_ATOMS: atom_id res chain seq x y z
N MET A 1 -9.62 14.81 -12.16
CA MET A 1 -9.03 14.26 -13.41
C MET A 1 -7.52 14.54 -13.48
N MET A 2 -7.07 15.80 -13.51
CA MET A 2 -5.64 16.14 -13.57
C MET A 2 -4.79 15.52 -12.43
N ALA A 3 -5.28 15.53 -11.19
CA ALA A 3 -4.59 14.88 -10.07
C ALA A 3 -4.36 13.37 -10.31
N PHE A 4 -5.33 12.67 -10.91
CA PHE A 4 -5.19 11.25 -11.23
C PHE A 4 -4.15 11.01 -12.32
N VAL A 5 -4.13 11.85 -13.36
CA VAL A 5 -3.12 11.78 -14.43
C VAL A 5 -1.71 11.96 -13.85
N HIS A 6 -1.50 13.00 -13.04
CA HIS A 6 -0.21 13.23 -12.40
C HIS A 6 0.18 12.11 -11.41
N PHE A 7 -0.81 11.50 -10.75
CA PHE A 7 -0.59 10.35 -9.88
C PHE A 7 -0.09 9.14 -10.68
N THR A 8 -0.74 8.86 -11.82
CA THR A 8 -0.30 7.79 -12.74
C THR A 8 1.02 8.08 -13.45
N SER A 9 1.49 9.32 -13.43
CA SER A 9 2.81 9.74 -13.94
C SER A 9 3.87 9.90 -12.83
N GLY A 10 3.56 9.59 -11.57
CA GLY A 10 4.50 9.70 -10.45
C GLY A 10 4.84 11.13 -10.01
N ASN A 11 4.15 12.17 -10.49
CA ASN A 11 4.40 13.56 -10.09
C ASN A 11 3.65 13.91 -8.80
N PHE A 12 4.06 13.30 -7.69
CA PHE A 12 3.38 13.38 -6.40
C PHE A 12 3.26 14.80 -5.83
N GLN A 13 4.23 15.68 -6.11
CA GLN A 13 4.17 17.09 -5.67
C GLN A 13 3.01 17.83 -6.34
N THR A 14 2.82 17.63 -7.65
CA THR A 14 1.71 18.24 -8.37
C THR A 14 0.37 17.64 -7.93
N VAL A 15 0.34 16.34 -7.65
CA VAL A 15 -0.85 15.67 -7.10
C VAL A 15 -1.24 16.29 -5.76
N ASP A 16 -0.29 16.49 -4.85
CA ASP A 16 -0.53 17.07 -3.51
C ASP A 16 -1.18 18.46 -3.60
N ILE A 17 -0.62 19.35 -4.42
CA ILE A 17 -1.16 20.70 -4.65
C ILE A 17 -2.58 20.64 -5.22
N LEU A 18 -2.79 19.80 -6.25
CA LEU A 18 -4.09 19.67 -6.89
C LEU A 18 -5.14 19.05 -5.95
N LEU A 19 -4.74 18.08 -5.12
CA LEU A 19 -5.61 17.47 -4.10
C LEU A 19 -5.96 18.47 -3.01
N GLY A 20 -5.03 19.31 -2.56
CA GLY A 20 -5.33 20.38 -1.61
C GLY A 20 -6.39 21.35 -2.14
N LEU A 21 -6.30 21.73 -3.43
CA LEU A 21 -7.33 22.55 -4.08
C LEU A 21 -8.66 21.80 -4.22
N ALA A 22 -8.62 20.56 -4.69
CA ALA A 22 -9.81 19.74 -4.87
C ALA A 22 -10.54 19.50 -3.53
N ALA A 23 -9.79 19.24 -2.45
CA ALA A 23 -10.29 19.13 -1.09
C ALA A 23 -11.10 20.38 -0.71
N ARG A 24 -10.55 21.58 -0.91
CA ARG A 24 -11.28 22.82 -0.64
C ARG A 24 -12.58 22.93 -1.43
N TYR A 25 -12.59 22.56 -2.72
CA TYR A 25 -13.82 22.56 -3.52
C TYR A 25 -14.86 21.57 -3.02
N VAL A 26 -14.49 20.33 -2.66
CA VAL A 26 -15.46 19.36 -2.13
C VAL A 26 -16.01 19.79 -0.77
N PHE A 27 -15.22 20.49 0.05
CA PHE A 27 -15.72 21.12 1.28
C PHE A 27 -16.71 22.25 0.99
N MET A 28 -16.37 23.19 0.10
CA MET A 28 -17.25 24.31 -0.27
C MET A 28 -18.58 23.84 -0.88
N LEU A 29 -18.58 22.72 -1.59
CA LEU A 29 -19.78 22.13 -2.20
C LEU A 29 -20.62 21.30 -1.23
N GLY A 30 -20.19 21.16 0.03
CA GLY A 30 -20.85 20.32 1.04
C GLY A 30 -20.74 18.82 0.80
N ALA A 31 -19.84 18.38 -0.09
CA ALA A 31 -19.74 16.97 -0.52
C ALA A 31 -19.20 16.01 0.56
N HIS A 32 -18.51 16.57 1.55
CA HIS A 32 -18.01 15.86 2.73
C HIS A 32 -19.13 15.44 3.70
N LEU A 33 -20.31 16.03 3.59
CA LEU A 33 -21.50 15.67 4.38
C LEU A 33 -22.26 14.56 3.67
N TYR A 34 -22.81 13.63 4.45
CA TYR A 34 -23.71 12.63 3.88
C TYR A 34 -25.05 13.30 3.51
N PRO A 35 -25.59 13.05 2.31
CA PRO A 35 -26.85 13.66 1.91
C PRO A 35 -27.98 13.24 2.86
N ALA A 36 -28.63 14.20 3.52
CA ALA A 36 -29.72 13.94 4.46
C ALA A 36 -31.07 13.59 3.77
N LEU A 37 -31.15 13.71 2.44
CA LEU A 37 -32.33 13.31 1.67
C LEU A 37 -32.30 11.79 1.50
N ASP A 38 -33.43 11.11 1.75
CA ASP A 38 -33.67 9.67 1.60
C ASP A 38 -33.31 9.13 0.20
N LEU A 39 -32.02 9.09 -0.11
CA LEU A 39 -31.48 8.36 -1.26
C LEU A 39 -31.69 6.85 -1.07
N ASP A 40 -31.90 6.41 0.17
CA ASP A 40 -32.21 5.02 0.54
C ASP A 40 -33.65 4.61 0.13
N HIS A 41 -34.51 5.57 -0.24
CA HIS A 41 -35.92 5.32 -0.64
C HIS A 41 -36.31 5.91 -2.01
N ALA A 42 -35.39 6.56 -2.73
CA ALA A 42 -35.68 7.15 -4.03
C ALA A 42 -35.83 6.04 -5.10
N SER A 43 -37.05 5.79 -5.55
CA SER A 43 -37.35 4.85 -6.63
C SER A 43 -36.62 5.22 -7.93
N SER A 44 -36.26 4.19 -8.69
CA SER A 44 -35.48 4.24 -9.94
C SER A 44 -36.06 5.12 -11.05
N ASP A 45 -37.32 5.52 -10.96
CA ASP A 45 -37.98 6.29 -12.02
C ASP A 45 -37.90 7.79 -11.72
N SER A 46 -37.00 8.47 -12.45
CA SER A 46 -36.82 9.94 -12.49
C SER A 46 -35.95 10.54 -11.37
N THR A 47 -34.69 10.12 -11.24
CA THR A 47 -33.72 10.80 -10.38
C THR A 47 -33.58 12.26 -10.82
N SER A 48 -34.16 13.20 -10.07
CA SER A 48 -34.09 14.62 -10.38
C SER A 48 -32.63 15.07 -10.57
N ILE A 49 -32.40 16.12 -11.37
CA ILE A 49 -31.05 16.69 -11.58
C ILE A 49 -30.36 16.98 -10.23
N ILE A 50 -31.14 17.33 -9.21
CA ILE A 50 -30.70 17.58 -7.84
C ILE A 50 -30.08 16.31 -7.23
N ASN A 51 -30.78 15.18 -7.28
CA ASN A 51 -30.28 13.90 -6.74
C ASN A 51 -29.00 13.44 -7.44
N ARG A 52 -28.95 13.56 -8.79
CA ARG A 52 -27.74 13.24 -9.56
C ARG A 52 -26.56 14.13 -9.16
N THR A 53 -26.82 15.43 -8.94
CA THR A 53 -25.80 16.39 -8.51
C THR A 53 -25.26 16.06 -7.13
N ILE A 54 -26.13 15.67 -6.20
CA ILE A 54 -25.76 15.27 -4.84
C ILE A 54 -24.88 14.02 -4.86
N ILE A 55 -25.29 12.97 -5.58
CA ILE A 55 -24.52 11.72 -5.73
C ILE A 55 -23.17 12.01 -6.38
N HIS A 56 -23.15 12.82 -7.44
CA HIS A 56 -21.92 13.19 -8.13
C HIS A 56 -20.93 13.91 -7.19
N ARG A 57 -21.41 14.89 -6.41
CA ARG A 57 -20.58 15.57 -5.40
C ARG A 57 -20.02 14.58 -4.39
N ARG A 58 -20.85 13.67 -3.87
CA ARG A 58 -20.41 12.66 -2.91
C ARG A 58 -19.35 11.72 -3.49
N ASN A 59 -19.49 11.33 -4.76
CA ASN A 59 -18.48 10.53 -5.45
C ASN A 59 -17.18 11.31 -5.65
N LEU A 60 -17.24 12.61 -5.99
CA LEU A 60 -16.05 13.45 -6.08
C LEU A 60 -15.34 13.57 -4.72
N PHE A 61 -16.07 13.71 -3.63
CA PHE A 61 -15.50 13.67 -2.28
C PHE A 61 -14.75 12.36 -2.04
N TRP A 62 -15.36 11.21 -2.31
CA TRP A 62 -14.73 9.92 -2.09
C TRP A 62 -13.50 9.68 -2.99
N LEU A 63 -13.53 10.13 -4.25
CA LEU A 63 -12.36 10.10 -5.13
C LEU A 63 -11.20 10.94 -4.56
N CYS A 64 -11.49 12.15 -4.07
CA CYS A 64 -10.48 12.99 -3.43
C CYS A 64 -9.97 12.33 -2.14
N TYR A 65 -10.86 11.76 -1.33
CA TYR A 65 -10.52 11.07 -0.09
C TYR A 65 -9.57 9.89 -0.34
N ILE A 66 -9.93 8.98 -1.26
CA ILE A 66 -9.08 7.81 -1.58
C ILE A 66 -7.68 8.27 -1.99
N LEU A 67 -7.59 9.22 -2.93
CA LEU A 67 -6.30 9.69 -3.44
C LEU A 67 -5.48 10.43 -2.38
N ASP A 68 -6.13 11.25 -1.54
CA ASP A 68 -5.48 11.95 -0.41
C ASP A 68 -4.89 10.94 0.58
N LYS A 69 -5.66 9.93 0.99
CA LYS A 69 -5.18 8.91 1.93
C LYS A 69 -4.11 8.02 1.32
N GLU A 70 -4.25 7.66 0.06
CA GLU A 70 -3.23 6.90 -0.67
C GLU A 70 -1.92 7.70 -0.71
N LEU A 71 -1.97 8.97 -1.11
CA LEU A 71 -0.79 9.81 -1.21
C LEU A 71 -0.11 9.99 0.15
N SER A 72 -0.86 10.38 1.18
CA SER A 72 -0.34 10.56 2.54
C SER A 72 0.29 9.29 3.09
N PHE A 73 -0.32 8.13 2.86
CA PHE A 73 0.20 6.86 3.33
C PHE A 73 1.50 6.46 2.61
N ARG A 74 1.63 6.79 1.32
CA ARG A 74 2.83 6.52 0.53
C ARG A 74 3.99 7.47 0.83
N THR A 75 3.71 8.75 0.98
CA THR A 75 4.74 9.80 1.05
C THR A 75 5.04 10.28 2.47
N GLY A 76 4.14 10.00 3.41
CA GLY A 76 4.16 10.59 4.74
C GLY A 76 3.75 12.06 4.77
N PHE A 77 3.29 12.62 3.64
CA PHE A 77 2.75 13.99 3.62
C PHE A 77 1.43 14.07 4.40
N PRO A 78 1.18 15.17 5.13
CA PRO A 78 -0.06 15.32 5.86
C PRO A 78 -1.27 15.33 4.91
N PRO A 79 -2.37 14.62 5.25
CA PRO A 79 -3.56 14.59 4.41
C PRO A 79 -4.24 15.97 4.36
N SER A 80 -4.74 16.33 3.18
CA SER A 80 -5.52 17.55 2.97
C SER A 80 -6.94 17.45 3.55
N ILE A 81 -7.49 16.23 3.63
CA ILE A 81 -8.83 15.97 4.14
C ILE A 81 -8.70 15.36 5.54
N ASN A 82 -9.16 16.09 6.56
CA ASN A 82 -9.22 15.58 7.93
C ASN A 82 -10.50 14.76 8.14
N ASP A 83 -10.34 13.53 8.65
CA ASP A 83 -11.44 12.59 8.90
C ASP A 83 -12.48 13.17 9.87
N THR A 84 -12.04 13.92 10.89
CA THR A 84 -12.95 14.52 11.90
C THR A 84 -13.84 15.62 11.33
N SER A 85 -13.51 16.13 10.15
CA SER A 85 -14.27 17.16 9.45
C SER A 85 -15.22 16.58 8.39
N CYS A 86 -15.33 15.26 8.30
CA CYS A 86 -16.06 14.58 7.25
C CYS A 86 -17.08 13.59 7.79
N ASP A 87 -18.20 13.45 7.09
CA ASP A 87 -19.04 12.27 7.22
C ASP A 87 -18.46 11.16 6.34
N LEU A 88 -18.03 10.05 6.95
CA LEU A 88 -17.39 8.93 6.25
C LEU A 88 -18.33 7.73 6.04
N ARG A 89 -19.65 7.93 6.10
CA ARG A 89 -20.63 6.91 5.70
C ARG A 89 -20.47 6.59 4.21
N PRO A 90 -20.19 5.32 3.82
CA PRO A 90 -20.04 4.94 2.42
C PRO A 90 -21.34 5.20 1.64
N PRO A 91 -21.28 5.28 0.29
CA PRO A 91 -22.49 5.38 -0.53
C PRO A 91 -23.47 4.22 -0.24
N THR A 92 -24.77 4.47 -0.39
CA THR A 92 -25.81 3.42 -0.30
C THR A 92 -25.49 2.30 -1.30
N ASN A 93 -25.73 1.03 -0.91
CA ASN A 93 -25.42 -0.16 -1.69
C ASN A 93 -23.93 -0.35 -2.03
N TYR A 94 -23.00 0.35 -1.36
CA TYR A 94 -21.56 0.17 -1.60
C TYR A 94 -21.09 -1.27 -1.34
N LEU A 95 -21.74 -1.98 -0.42
CA LEU A 95 -21.49 -3.38 -0.10
C LEU A 95 -22.48 -4.35 -0.75
N ASP A 96 -23.62 -3.86 -1.24
CA ASP A 96 -24.73 -4.66 -1.76
C ASP A 96 -24.57 -5.02 -3.26
N ALA A 97 -23.38 -4.80 -3.82
CA ALA A 97 -23.05 -5.30 -5.14
C ALA A 97 -22.99 -6.83 -5.09
N ASP A 98 -24.13 -7.47 -5.34
CA ASP A 98 -24.35 -8.92 -5.56
C ASP A 98 -23.67 -9.43 -6.85
N THR A 99 -22.53 -8.83 -7.20
CA THR A 99 -21.81 -9.08 -8.43
C THR A 99 -20.37 -9.30 -8.09
N GLN A 100 -19.82 -10.33 -8.70
CA GLN A 100 -18.40 -10.70 -8.73
C GLN A 100 -17.46 -9.58 -9.27
N SER A 101 -17.94 -8.34 -9.40
CA SER A 101 -17.22 -7.13 -9.77
C SER A 101 -17.04 -6.22 -8.56
N MET A 102 -15.78 -5.85 -8.29
CA MET A 102 -15.42 -4.77 -7.36
C MET A 102 -16.24 -3.50 -7.66
N PRO A 103 -16.55 -2.63 -6.67
CA PRO A 103 -17.30 -1.40 -6.94
C PRO A 103 -16.55 -0.55 -7.98
N GLN A 104 -17.02 -0.63 -9.24
CA GLN A 104 -16.35 -0.13 -10.45
C GLN A 104 -16.15 1.39 -10.52
N TYR A 105 -16.61 2.13 -9.51
CA TYR A 105 -16.65 3.59 -9.52
C TYR A 105 -15.44 4.27 -8.88
N PHE A 106 -14.59 3.52 -8.16
CA PHE A 106 -13.47 4.09 -7.41
C PHE A 106 -12.15 3.36 -7.72
N PRO A 107 -11.01 4.08 -7.73
CA PRO A 107 -9.69 3.48 -7.98
C PRO A 107 -9.19 2.58 -6.84
N GLY A 108 -9.91 2.49 -5.71
CA GLY A 108 -9.57 1.67 -4.53
C GLY A 108 -10.77 1.46 -3.61
N ASP A 109 -10.58 0.68 -2.54
CA ASP A 109 -11.63 0.37 -1.55
C ASP A 109 -11.70 1.47 -0.46
N LEU A 110 -12.89 2.03 -0.24
CA LEU A 110 -13.13 3.10 0.73
C LEU A 110 -12.80 2.69 2.17
N ARG A 111 -13.09 1.43 2.52
CA ARG A 111 -12.81 0.88 3.85
C ARG A 111 -11.31 0.76 4.05
N LEU A 112 -10.58 0.33 3.02
CA LEU A 112 -9.12 0.27 3.09
C LEU A 112 -8.50 1.67 3.17
N SER A 113 -9.01 2.66 2.42
CA SER A 113 -8.55 4.06 2.54
C SER A 113 -8.73 4.63 3.96
N ARG A 114 -9.79 4.23 4.66
CA ARG A 114 -10.00 4.61 6.08
C ARG A 114 -8.98 3.93 7.00
N ILE A 115 -8.66 2.66 6.76
CA ILE A 115 -7.60 1.96 7.51
C ILE A 115 -6.24 2.64 7.29
N LYS A 116 -5.90 2.99 6.03
CA LYS A 116 -4.69 3.76 5.68
C LYS A 116 -4.64 5.11 6.42
N SER A 117 -5.76 5.84 6.43
CA SER A 117 -5.88 7.12 7.17
C SER A 117 -5.58 6.94 8.66
N ARG A 118 -6.18 5.92 9.29
CA ARG A 118 -5.95 5.67 10.71
C ARG A 118 -4.53 5.18 10.99
N ALA A 119 -3.98 4.30 10.16
CA ALA A 119 -2.59 3.86 10.27
C ALA A 119 -1.63 5.04 10.18
N TYR A 120 -1.82 5.96 9.23
CA TYR A 120 -1.04 7.21 9.19
C TYR A 120 -1.18 8.01 10.48
N ASN A 121 -2.41 8.33 10.90
CA ASN A 121 -2.65 9.16 12.08
C ASN A 121 -2.11 8.54 13.37
N ASN A 122 -2.21 7.21 13.51
CA ASN A 122 -1.90 6.50 14.74
C ASN A 122 -0.48 5.96 14.83
N LEU A 123 0.19 5.70 13.70
CA LEU A 123 1.54 5.13 13.68
C LEU A 123 2.59 6.07 13.09
N TYR A 124 2.22 6.99 12.19
CA TYR A 124 3.19 7.73 11.36
C TYR A 124 3.11 9.25 11.44
N SER A 125 2.02 9.82 11.95
CA SER A 125 1.91 11.27 12.13
C SER A 125 2.95 11.81 13.11
N PRO A 126 3.32 13.12 13.03
CA PRO A 126 4.24 13.73 13.99
C PRO A 126 3.80 13.56 15.45
N GLN A 127 2.49 13.46 15.70
CA GLN A 127 1.96 13.20 17.03
C GLN A 127 2.10 11.72 17.42
N ALA A 128 1.88 10.79 16.48
CA ALA A 128 2.10 9.36 16.69
C ALA A 128 3.57 9.00 16.99
N MET A 129 4.52 9.83 16.55
CA MET A 129 5.94 9.65 16.88
C MET A 129 6.27 9.82 18.36
N LYS A 130 5.34 10.36 19.16
CA LYS A 130 5.50 10.56 20.60
C LYS A 130 4.90 9.43 21.44
N ARG A 131 4.22 8.45 20.81
CA ARG A 131 3.60 7.31 21.50
C ARG A 131 4.66 6.40 22.14
N THR A 132 4.29 5.77 23.25
CA THR A 132 5.06 4.74 23.94
C THR A 132 5.01 3.41 23.19
N ASP A 133 5.96 2.50 23.48
CA ASP A 133 5.99 1.16 22.88
C ASP A 133 4.66 0.40 23.07
N ALA A 134 4.06 0.49 24.27
CA ALA A 134 2.78 -0.17 24.56
C ALA A 134 1.62 0.40 23.72
N GLU A 135 1.58 1.72 23.54
CA GLU A 135 0.58 2.37 22.68
C GLU A 135 0.77 1.98 21.22
N ILE A 136 2.02 1.94 20.73
CA ILE A 136 2.32 1.51 19.36
C ILE A 136 1.84 0.08 19.14
N LEU A 137 2.19 -0.85 20.04
CA LEU A 137 1.78 -2.26 19.93
C LEU A 137 0.26 -2.45 20.01
N LYS A 138 -0.42 -1.63 20.83
CA LYS A 138 -1.89 -1.62 20.87
C LYS A 138 -2.47 -1.19 19.52
N GLU A 139 -1.99 -0.08 18.97
CA GLU A 139 -2.47 0.46 17.68
C GLU A 139 -2.21 -0.52 16.53
N ILE A 140 -1.06 -1.21 16.53
CA ILE A 140 -0.74 -2.27 15.56
C ILE A 140 -1.81 -3.38 15.59
N ARG A 141 -2.14 -3.90 16.79
CA ARG A 141 -3.15 -4.96 16.93
C ARG A 141 -4.53 -4.52 16.48
N GLU A 142 -4.97 -3.32 16.88
CA GLU A 142 -6.28 -2.79 16.49
C GLU A 142 -6.39 -2.54 14.98
N LEU A 143 -5.29 -2.10 14.35
CA LEU A 143 -5.23 -1.89 12.89
C LEU A 143 -5.16 -3.22 12.12
N ASP A 144 -4.42 -4.20 12.62
CA ASP A 144 -4.33 -5.54 12.03
C ASP A 144 -5.69 -6.25 12.08
N ASP A 145 -6.39 -6.20 13.22
CA ASP A 145 -7.75 -6.73 13.37
C ASP A 145 -8.74 -6.12 12.36
N GLU A 146 -8.62 -4.83 12.08
CA GLU A 146 -9.47 -4.16 11.10
C GLU A 146 -9.10 -4.48 9.66
N LEU A 147 -7.81 -4.56 9.37
CA LEU A 147 -7.33 -5.01 8.07
C LEU A 147 -7.78 -6.45 7.80
N GLU A 148 -7.76 -7.31 8.81
CA GLU A 148 -8.24 -8.68 8.71
C GLU A 148 -9.76 -8.74 8.48
N LYS A 149 -10.55 -7.98 9.25
CA LYS A 149 -12.01 -7.85 9.03
C LYS A 149 -12.33 -7.37 7.62
N TRP A 150 -11.59 -6.39 7.12
CA TRP A 150 -11.72 -5.95 5.74
C TRP A 150 -11.36 -7.07 4.75
N ARG A 151 -10.23 -7.75 4.95
CA ARG A 151 -9.75 -8.82 4.07
C ARG A 151 -10.76 -9.96 3.94
N ILE A 152 -11.31 -10.45 5.05
CA ILE A 152 -12.29 -11.55 5.04
C ILE A 152 -13.64 -11.13 4.44
N SER A 153 -13.96 -9.84 4.41
CA SER A 153 -15.17 -9.33 3.75
C SER A 153 -15.08 -9.36 2.23
N LEU A 154 -13.88 -9.50 1.66
CA LEU A 154 -13.67 -9.56 0.21
C LEU A 154 -14.10 -10.92 -0.36
N PRO A 155 -14.59 -10.97 -1.61
CA PRO A 155 -14.85 -12.22 -2.32
C PRO A 155 -13.61 -13.14 -2.34
N SER A 156 -13.82 -14.46 -2.22
CA SER A 156 -12.72 -15.45 -2.14
C SER A 156 -11.73 -15.37 -3.31
N VAL A 157 -12.22 -15.01 -4.50
CA VAL A 157 -11.43 -14.89 -5.74
C VAL A 157 -10.47 -13.70 -5.76
N SER A 158 -10.79 -12.61 -5.07
CA SER A 158 -9.97 -11.38 -5.00
C SER A 158 -9.25 -11.22 -3.65
N ARG A 159 -9.67 -11.98 -2.64
CA ARG A 159 -9.12 -11.95 -1.28
C ARG A 159 -7.61 -12.28 -1.25
N PRO A 160 -6.76 -11.38 -0.72
CA PRO A 160 -5.35 -11.67 -0.54
C PRO A 160 -5.09 -12.62 0.64
N SER A 161 -3.96 -13.32 0.58
CA SER A 161 -3.34 -14.07 1.68
C SER A 161 -1.98 -13.45 2.02
N LEU A 162 -1.56 -13.49 3.29
CA LEU A 162 -0.29 -12.92 3.75
C LEU A 162 0.91 -13.47 2.95
N THR A 163 0.98 -14.79 2.78
CA THR A 163 1.92 -15.42 1.85
C THR A 163 1.28 -15.53 0.48
N TYR A 164 1.90 -14.89 -0.51
CA TYR A 164 1.44 -14.94 -1.89
C TYR A 164 1.64 -16.35 -2.49
N SER A 165 0.58 -16.91 -3.07
CA SER A 165 0.62 -18.18 -3.83
C SER A 165 0.35 -17.94 -5.30
N THR A 166 1.28 -18.37 -6.16
CA THR A 166 1.17 -18.23 -7.62
C THR A 166 -0.01 -19.02 -8.20
N GLU A 167 -0.45 -20.10 -7.54
CA GLU A 167 -1.57 -20.93 -8.02
C GLU A 167 -2.89 -20.17 -8.03
N SER A 168 -3.07 -19.23 -7.10
CA SER A 168 -4.25 -18.36 -7.01
C SER A 168 -4.38 -17.37 -8.18
N SER A 169 -3.29 -17.15 -8.94
CA SER A 169 -3.24 -16.21 -10.06
C SER A 169 -3.49 -16.88 -11.43
N LYS A 170 -3.09 -18.16 -11.57
CA LYS A 170 -3.07 -18.86 -12.87
C LYS A 170 -4.45 -19.27 -13.41
N PHE A 171 -5.46 -19.40 -12.55
CA PHE A 171 -6.80 -19.92 -12.91
C PHE A 171 -7.92 -18.88 -12.78
N SER A 172 -7.56 -17.60 -12.83
CA SER A 172 -8.52 -16.52 -12.65
C SER A 172 -9.34 -16.26 -13.93
N PRO A 173 -10.69 -16.30 -13.87
CA PRO A 173 -11.57 -16.02 -15.02
C PRO A 173 -11.72 -14.52 -15.32
N PHE A 174 -10.89 -13.66 -14.72
CA PHE A 174 -11.02 -12.21 -14.80
C PHE A 174 -10.63 -11.65 -16.18
N SER A 175 -11.31 -10.57 -16.58
CA SER A 175 -10.89 -9.72 -17.68
C SER A 175 -9.51 -9.09 -17.38
N SER A 176 -8.85 -8.52 -18.40
CA SER A 176 -7.56 -7.84 -18.19
C SER A 176 -7.67 -6.65 -17.22
N GLU A 177 -8.79 -5.92 -17.23
CA GLU A 177 -9.04 -4.79 -16.32
C GLU A 177 -9.25 -5.27 -14.88
N ASP A 178 -10.05 -6.32 -14.69
CA ASP A 178 -10.29 -6.92 -13.38
C ASP A 178 -8.99 -7.49 -12.76
N LYS A 179 -8.09 -8.05 -13.59
CA LYS A 179 -6.77 -8.52 -13.14
C LYS A 179 -5.91 -7.40 -12.57
N ILE A 180 -5.96 -6.21 -13.18
CA ILE A 180 -5.24 -5.02 -12.67
C ILE A 180 -5.81 -4.61 -11.32
N HIS A 181 -7.13 -4.52 -11.20
CA HIS A 181 -7.79 -4.16 -9.94
C HIS A 181 -7.46 -5.16 -8.81
N VAL A 182 -7.49 -6.46 -9.10
CA VAL A 182 -7.12 -7.49 -8.12
C VAL A 182 -5.64 -7.42 -7.76
N CYS A 183 -4.76 -7.15 -8.72
CA CYS A 183 -3.33 -6.94 -8.46
C CYS A 183 -3.10 -5.74 -7.53
N LEU A 184 -3.69 -4.58 -7.85
CA LEU A 184 -3.60 -3.38 -7.02
C LEU A 184 -4.15 -3.61 -5.61
N LEU A 185 -5.32 -4.23 -5.49
CA LEU A 185 -5.92 -4.61 -4.20
C LEU A 185 -4.97 -5.46 -3.35
N ARG A 186 -4.32 -6.47 -3.94
CA ARG A 186 -3.35 -7.32 -3.26
C ARG A 186 -2.12 -6.53 -2.82
N LEU A 187 -1.59 -5.66 -3.69
CA LEU A 187 -0.44 -4.81 -3.38
C LEU A 187 -0.75 -3.80 -2.28
N GLU A 188 -1.93 -3.20 -2.29
CA GLU A 188 -2.39 -2.31 -1.24
C GLU A 188 -2.52 -3.04 0.10
N TYR A 189 -3.07 -4.26 0.11
CA TYR A 189 -3.09 -5.11 1.31
C TYR A 189 -1.69 -5.36 1.85
N TYR A 190 -0.77 -5.85 1.01
CA TYR A 190 0.60 -6.15 1.45
C TYR A 190 1.32 -4.90 1.95
N HIS A 191 1.12 -3.76 1.30
CA HIS A 191 1.69 -2.50 1.74
C HIS A 191 1.13 -2.05 3.08
N CYS A 192 -0.19 -2.11 3.28
CA CYS A 192 -0.82 -1.79 4.56
C CYS A 192 -0.33 -2.70 5.68
N THR A 193 -0.28 -4.03 5.45
CA THR A 193 0.26 -4.99 6.41
C THR A 193 1.72 -4.67 6.74
N ALA A 194 2.57 -4.47 5.73
CA ALA A 194 3.98 -4.17 5.93
C ALA A 194 4.16 -2.87 6.74
N ALA A 195 3.46 -1.81 6.38
CA ALA A 195 3.52 -0.54 7.09
C ALA A 195 3.03 -0.67 8.54
N ILE A 196 1.81 -1.15 8.78
CA ILE A 196 1.24 -1.29 10.13
C ILE A 196 2.23 -2.02 11.05
N HIS A 197 2.78 -3.15 10.59
CA HIS A 197 3.69 -3.94 11.39
C HIS A 197 5.10 -3.36 11.52
N GLN A 198 5.60 -2.62 10.52
CA GLN A 198 6.89 -1.91 10.61
C GLN A 198 6.92 -0.83 11.68
N ALA A 199 5.77 -0.34 12.13
CA ALA A 199 5.72 0.62 13.21
C ALA A 199 6.36 0.09 14.51
N SER A 200 6.47 -1.24 14.68
CA SER A 200 7.16 -1.87 15.82
C SER A 200 8.67 -1.67 15.82
N ASN A 201 9.29 -1.28 14.69
CA ASN A 201 10.73 -0.95 14.63
C ASN A 201 11.09 0.30 15.44
N ARG A 202 10.08 1.09 15.84
CA ARG A 202 10.27 2.30 16.67
C ARG A 202 10.23 1.98 18.16
N CYS A 203 9.88 0.76 18.55
CA CYS A 203 9.83 0.37 19.96
C CYS A 203 11.24 0.34 20.54
N LYS A 204 11.49 1.12 21.59
CA LYS A 204 12.81 1.27 22.23
C LYS A 204 13.25 -0.01 22.95
N THR A 205 12.30 -0.83 23.35
CA THR A 205 12.51 -2.16 23.95
C THR A 205 13.25 -3.15 23.05
N TRP A 206 13.45 -2.83 21.76
CA TRP A 206 14.36 -3.58 20.86
C TRP A 206 15.77 -3.79 21.44
N PHE A 207 16.26 -2.88 22.28
CA PHE A 207 17.61 -2.93 22.81
C PHE A 207 17.70 -3.55 24.22
N ASP A 208 16.57 -3.88 24.84
CA ASP A 208 16.51 -4.37 26.22
C ASP A 208 15.96 -5.80 26.24
N LYS A 209 16.86 -6.78 26.33
CA LYS A 209 16.62 -8.21 26.02
C LYS A 209 15.73 -8.97 27.03
N ASP A 210 15.25 -8.32 28.09
CA ASP A 210 14.68 -8.99 29.27
C ASP A 210 13.14 -8.95 29.38
N SER A 211 12.40 -8.59 28.32
CA SER A 211 10.92 -8.54 28.39
C SER A 211 10.23 -9.36 27.28
N GLY A 212 9.14 -10.07 27.63
CA GLY A 212 8.25 -10.77 26.67
C GLY A 212 7.61 -9.85 25.62
N VAL A 213 7.80 -8.54 25.73
CA VAL A 213 7.48 -7.54 24.70
C VAL A 213 8.33 -7.77 23.43
N MET A 214 9.53 -8.33 23.55
CA MET A 214 10.44 -8.63 22.44
C MET A 214 9.86 -9.69 21.48
N GLU A 215 9.09 -10.66 21.98
CA GLU A 215 8.45 -11.70 21.17
C GLU A 215 7.35 -11.12 20.26
N GLY A 216 6.50 -10.24 20.80
CA GLY A 216 5.45 -9.57 20.02
C GLY A 216 6.01 -8.66 18.93
N VAL A 217 7.14 -8.00 19.21
CA VAL A 217 7.82 -7.13 18.27
C VAL A 217 8.52 -7.91 17.15
N GLY A 218 9.19 -9.02 17.47
CA GLY A 218 9.78 -9.92 16.47
C GLY A 218 8.72 -10.55 15.56
N SER A 219 7.58 -10.96 16.13
CA SER A 219 6.43 -11.46 15.38
C SER A 219 5.87 -10.41 14.40
N SER A 220 5.70 -9.17 14.85
CA SER A 220 5.28 -8.05 13.99
C SER A 220 6.25 -7.82 12.84
N LEU A 221 7.56 -7.78 13.12
CA LEU A 221 8.57 -7.63 12.07
C LEU A 221 8.48 -8.76 11.03
N ALA A 222 8.35 -10.02 11.47
CA ALA A 222 8.24 -11.17 10.58
C ALA A 222 7.02 -11.05 9.64
N ILE A 223 5.88 -10.56 10.12
CA ILE A 223 4.69 -10.28 9.30
C ILE A 223 5.01 -9.21 8.24
N SER A 224 5.68 -8.12 8.63
CA SER A 224 6.02 -7.05 7.68
C SER A 224 6.99 -7.50 6.58
N VAL A 225 7.94 -8.37 6.94
CA VAL A 225 8.91 -8.97 6.03
C VAL A 225 8.20 -9.93 5.09
N GLU A 226 7.29 -10.78 5.58
CA GLU A 226 6.53 -11.70 4.72
C GLU A 226 5.61 -10.94 3.74
N ALA A 227 4.92 -9.89 4.19
CA ALA A 227 4.13 -9.03 3.32
C ALA A 227 5.00 -8.38 2.22
N SER A 228 6.24 -7.99 2.55
CA SER A 228 7.21 -7.45 1.58
C SER A 228 7.66 -8.51 0.57
N ARG A 229 7.91 -9.75 0.99
CA ARG A 229 8.18 -10.86 0.06
C ARG A 229 7.01 -11.10 -0.88
N SER A 230 5.79 -11.11 -0.34
CA SER A 230 4.56 -11.29 -1.12
C SER A 230 4.31 -10.17 -2.11
N THR A 231 4.69 -8.93 -1.77
CA THR A 231 4.65 -7.78 -2.71
C THR A 231 5.50 -8.05 -3.95
N ILE A 232 6.76 -8.48 -3.77
CA ILE A 232 7.66 -8.77 -4.88
C ILE A 232 7.13 -9.94 -5.73
N ARG A 233 6.69 -11.04 -5.09
CA ARG A 233 6.11 -12.20 -5.79
C ARG A 233 4.84 -11.86 -6.55
N CYS A 234 3.99 -11.00 -6.00
CA CYS A 234 2.78 -10.55 -6.65
C CYS A 234 3.10 -9.75 -7.92
N LEU A 235 4.12 -8.90 -7.89
CA LEU A 235 4.58 -8.14 -9.05
C LEU A 235 5.22 -9.04 -10.11
N GLU A 236 6.06 -10.00 -9.70
CA GLU A 236 6.64 -11.01 -10.59
C GLU A 236 5.55 -11.80 -11.35
N ALA A 237 4.51 -12.22 -10.64
CA ALA A 237 3.39 -12.95 -11.24
C ALA A 237 2.48 -12.07 -12.11
N SER A 238 2.61 -10.74 -12.00
CA SER A 238 1.75 -9.76 -12.68
C SER A 238 2.52 -8.95 -13.73
N GLN A 239 3.67 -9.45 -14.20
CA GLN A 239 4.52 -8.75 -15.17
C GLN A 239 3.79 -8.36 -16.46
N ASP A 240 2.84 -9.18 -16.91
CA ASP A 240 2.06 -8.92 -18.12
C ASP A 240 1.05 -7.78 -17.94
N LEU A 241 0.80 -7.33 -16.71
CA LEU A 241 -0.08 -6.19 -16.43
C LEU A 241 0.68 -4.85 -16.41
N LEU A 242 2.01 -4.87 -16.44
CA LEU A 242 2.89 -3.70 -16.38
C LEU A 242 2.91 -2.96 -17.74
N HIS A 243 1.86 -2.19 -18.03
CA HIS A 243 1.75 -1.31 -19.20
C HIS A 243 1.91 0.18 -18.80
N ASP A 244 2.13 1.04 -19.80
CA ASP A 244 2.55 2.45 -19.69
C ASP A 244 1.81 3.28 -18.62
N HIS A 245 0.50 3.11 -18.45
CA HIS A 245 -0.32 3.99 -17.60
C HIS A 245 -0.29 3.66 -16.10
N ILE A 246 0.14 2.46 -15.71
CA ILE A 246 0.07 2.00 -14.30
C ILE A 246 1.47 1.79 -13.70
N PHE A 247 2.50 1.84 -14.54
CA PHE A 247 3.89 1.63 -14.17
C PHE A 247 4.31 2.44 -12.92
N TRP A 248 4.09 3.77 -12.92
CA TRP A 248 4.50 4.63 -11.81
C TRP A 248 3.74 4.38 -10.52
N VAL A 249 2.47 4.00 -10.62
CA VAL A 249 1.66 3.62 -9.46
C VAL A 249 2.21 2.33 -8.84
N LEU A 250 2.62 1.38 -9.68
CA LEU A 250 3.16 0.10 -9.23
C LEU A 250 4.58 0.19 -8.72
N LEU A 251 5.42 1.09 -9.27
CA LEU A 251 6.83 1.24 -8.93
C LEU A 251 7.09 1.51 -7.44
N PHE A 252 6.15 2.15 -6.77
CA PHE A 252 6.21 2.43 -5.33
C PHE A 252 6.29 1.14 -4.48
N TYR A 253 5.44 0.16 -4.74
CA TYR A 253 5.34 -1.05 -3.93
C TYR A 253 6.63 -1.89 -3.86
N PRO A 254 7.31 -2.25 -4.98
CA PRO A 254 8.55 -3.01 -4.92
C PRO A 254 9.67 -2.24 -4.23
N ILE A 255 9.75 -0.90 -4.35
CA ILE A 255 10.79 -0.12 -3.67
C ILE A 255 10.62 -0.23 -2.15
N THR A 256 9.41 -0.05 -1.64
CA THR A 256 9.15 -0.18 -0.18
C THR A 256 9.42 -1.59 0.33
N ALA A 257 9.03 -2.62 -0.43
CA ALA A 257 9.32 -4.02 -0.11
C ALA A 257 10.83 -4.33 -0.12
N VAL A 258 11.55 -3.86 -1.13
CA VAL A 258 13.01 -4.00 -1.25
C VAL A 258 13.71 -3.39 -0.05
N LEU A 259 13.34 -2.17 0.35
CA LEU A 259 13.94 -1.51 1.52
C LEU A 259 13.70 -2.33 2.79
N THR A 260 12.48 -2.84 2.97
CA THR A 260 12.11 -3.67 4.12
C THR A 260 12.97 -4.94 4.18
N LEU A 261 13.10 -5.67 3.08
CA LEU A 261 13.91 -6.88 3.01
C LEU A 261 15.40 -6.57 3.19
N PHE A 262 15.89 -5.47 2.60
CA PHE A 262 17.26 -5.02 2.76
C PHE A 262 17.61 -4.79 4.23
N PHE A 263 16.80 -3.99 4.95
CA PHE A 263 17.03 -3.74 6.37
C PHE A 263 16.92 -5.01 7.22
N ASN A 264 15.99 -5.92 6.88
CA ASN A 264 15.89 -7.22 7.56
C ASN A 264 17.17 -8.06 7.38
N VAL A 265 17.75 -8.08 6.18
CA VAL A 265 19.02 -8.78 5.92
C VAL A 265 20.18 -8.15 6.69
N LEU A 266 20.21 -6.82 6.84
CA LEU A 266 21.22 -6.15 7.65
C LEU A 266 21.07 -6.46 9.14
N HIS A 267 19.83 -6.60 9.62
CA HIS A 267 19.53 -6.89 11.02
C HIS A 267 19.91 -8.32 11.41
N GLU A 268 19.49 -9.32 10.61
CA GLU A 268 19.79 -10.74 10.86
C GLU A 268 20.46 -11.41 9.64
N PRO A 269 21.73 -11.10 9.35
CA PRO A 269 22.42 -11.55 8.14
C PRO A 269 22.63 -13.08 8.05
N LEU A 270 22.50 -13.79 9.18
CA LEU A 270 22.65 -15.24 9.27
C LEU A 270 21.31 -16.00 9.26
N HIS A 271 20.17 -15.29 9.20
CA HIS A 271 18.86 -15.94 9.21
C HIS A 271 18.68 -16.85 7.98
N PRO A 272 18.10 -18.06 8.11
CA PRO A 272 17.97 -19.03 7.01
C PRO A 272 17.29 -18.48 5.75
N MET A 273 16.41 -17.49 5.92
CA MET A 273 15.68 -16.86 4.81
C MET A 273 16.44 -15.77 4.06
N VAL A 274 17.60 -15.31 4.53
CA VAL A 274 18.39 -14.27 3.85
C VAL A 274 18.76 -14.67 2.42
N ALA A 275 19.07 -15.94 2.18
CA ALA A 275 19.38 -16.42 0.83
C ALA A 275 18.19 -16.32 -0.13
N LEU A 276 16.96 -16.51 0.38
CA LEU A 276 15.74 -16.30 -0.39
C LEU A 276 15.47 -14.81 -0.60
N ASP A 277 15.65 -14.00 0.44
CA ASP A 277 15.44 -12.55 0.38
C ASP A 277 16.38 -11.90 -0.64
N LEU A 278 17.65 -12.32 -0.70
CA LEU A 278 18.60 -11.90 -1.73
C LEU A 278 18.16 -12.29 -3.16
N LYS A 279 17.49 -13.43 -3.34
CA LYS A 279 16.92 -13.82 -4.64
C LYS A 279 15.73 -12.94 -5.01
N LEU A 280 14.85 -12.63 -4.06
CA LEU A 280 13.72 -11.73 -4.27
C LEU A 280 14.20 -10.30 -4.57
N LEU A 281 15.20 -9.79 -3.85
CA LEU A 281 15.78 -8.47 -4.13
C LEU A 281 16.33 -8.37 -5.56
N LYS A 282 17.04 -9.41 -6.03
CA LYS A 282 17.48 -9.48 -7.44
C LYS A 282 16.32 -9.53 -8.42
N SER A 283 15.29 -10.29 -8.09
CA SER A 283 14.15 -10.49 -8.98
C SER A 283 13.30 -9.22 -9.07
N ALA A 284 13.24 -8.42 -8.02
CA ALA A 284 12.68 -7.07 -8.05
C ALA A 284 13.42 -6.18 -9.05
N VAL A 285 14.76 -6.17 -9.07
CA VAL A 285 15.56 -5.46 -10.10
C VAL A 285 15.17 -5.90 -11.51
N CYS A 286 15.07 -7.22 -11.74
CA CYS A 286 14.67 -7.75 -13.04
C CYS A 286 13.26 -7.30 -13.45
N CYS A 287 12.29 -7.33 -12.52
CA CYS A 287 10.94 -6.86 -12.76
C CYS A 287 10.91 -5.38 -13.12
N LEU A 288 11.68 -4.55 -12.41
CA LEU A 288 11.80 -3.12 -12.67
C LEU A 288 12.36 -2.87 -14.07
N ARG A 289 13.48 -3.50 -14.43
CA ARG A 289 14.07 -3.37 -15.78
C ARG A 289 13.11 -3.79 -16.88
N GLN A 290 12.42 -4.90 -16.69
CA GLN A 290 11.49 -5.43 -17.68
C GLN A 290 10.29 -4.51 -17.87
N ALA A 291 9.72 -4.00 -16.77
CA ALA A 291 8.64 -3.02 -16.82
C ALA A 291 9.08 -1.75 -17.59
N CYS A 292 10.28 -1.25 -17.28
CA CYS A 292 10.85 -0.08 -17.96
C CYS A 292 11.07 -0.30 -19.46
N SER A 293 11.52 -1.49 -19.86
CA SER A 293 11.72 -1.81 -21.28
C SER A 293 10.42 -1.87 -22.09
N ARG A 294 9.28 -2.10 -21.40
CA ARG A 294 7.95 -2.16 -22.02
C ARG A 294 7.31 -0.78 -22.13
N THR A 295 7.70 0.16 -21.26
CA THR A 295 7.14 1.51 -21.26
C THR A 295 7.54 2.30 -22.49
N ARG A 296 6.59 2.63 -23.36
CA ARG A 296 6.84 3.43 -24.58
C ARG A 296 6.67 4.91 -24.30
N GLY A 297 7.39 5.74 -25.07
CA GLY A 297 7.19 7.20 -25.05
C GLY A 297 7.67 7.92 -23.78
N LEU A 298 8.55 7.31 -22.99
CA LEU A 298 9.12 7.93 -21.79
C LEU A 298 9.88 9.22 -22.12
N ALA A 299 9.62 10.27 -21.34
CA ALA A 299 10.42 11.49 -21.36
C ALA A 299 11.85 11.20 -20.85
N VAL A 300 12.82 12.02 -21.26
CA VAL A 300 14.23 11.85 -20.85
C VAL A 300 14.37 11.80 -19.32
N ASN A 301 13.64 12.65 -18.60
CA ASN A 301 13.66 12.68 -17.13
C ASN A 301 13.15 11.37 -16.53
N GLU A 302 12.10 10.78 -17.11
CA GLU A 302 11.54 9.52 -16.65
C GLU A 302 12.52 8.35 -16.82
N VAL A 303 13.23 8.30 -17.95
CA VAL A 303 14.29 7.31 -18.19
C VAL A 303 15.43 7.45 -17.17
N LEU A 304 15.83 8.68 -16.83
CA LEU A 304 16.85 8.94 -15.81
C LEU A 304 16.39 8.49 -14.41
N HIS A 305 15.14 8.78 -14.04
CA HIS A 305 14.56 8.34 -12.77
C HIS A 305 14.52 6.81 -12.67
N ILE A 306 14.10 6.14 -13.74
CA ILE A 306 14.11 4.68 -13.83
C ILE A 306 15.51 4.11 -13.61
N LYS A 307 16.51 4.67 -14.31
CA LYS A 307 17.90 4.22 -14.18
C LYS A 307 18.41 4.42 -12.76
N PHE A 308 18.10 5.56 -12.15
CA PHE A 308 18.45 5.81 -10.75
C PHE A 308 17.86 4.75 -9.80
N VAL A 309 16.58 4.39 -9.98
CA VAL A 309 15.95 3.33 -9.17
C VAL A 309 16.62 1.98 -9.42
N ASP A 310 16.94 1.64 -10.66
CA ASP A 310 17.63 0.39 -11.00
C ASP A 310 19.02 0.29 -10.35
N ASP A 311 19.82 1.35 -10.47
CA ASP A 311 21.15 1.44 -9.88
C ASP A 311 21.07 1.38 -8.34
N PHE A 312 20.10 2.08 -7.75
CA PHE A 312 19.85 2.08 -6.31
C PHE A 312 19.51 0.68 -5.78
N VAL A 313 18.52 -0.01 -6.38
CA VAL A 313 18.14 -1.36 -5.93
C VAL A 313 19.28 -2.36 -6.18
N THR A 314 20.03 -2.22 -7.27
CA THR A 314 21.22 -3.04 -7.55
C THR A 314 22.28 -2.88 -6.46
N GLU A 315 22.50 -1.66 -5.99
CA GLU A 315 23.45 -1.39 -4.91
C GLU A 315 22.98 -1.96 -3.57
N LEU A 316 21.68 -1.88 -3.25
CA LEU A 316 21.13 -2.53 -2.06
C LEU A 316 21.34 -4.04 -2.08
N VAL A 317 21.16 -4.70 -3.23
CA VAL A 317 21.42 -6.14 -3.40
C VAL A 317 22.90 -6.45 -3.14
N ARG A 318 23.82 -5.59 -3.62
CA ARG A 318 25.26 -5.77 -3.41
C ARG A 318 25.61 -5.66 -1.94
N LEU A 319 25.14 -4.60 -1.27
CA LEU A 319 25.38 -4.35 0.16
C LEU A 319 24.80 -5.45 1.05
N ALA A 320 23.59 -5.93 0.77
CA ALA A 320 22.98 -7.04 1.51
C ALA A 320 23.80 -8.34 1.40
N ARG A 321 24.38 -8.61 0.21
CA ARG A 321 25.27 -9.77 0.03
C ARG A 321 26.56 -9.61 0.84
N CYS A 322 27.18 -8.43 0.80
CA CYS A 322 28.38 -8.15 1.58
C CYS A 322 28.14 -8.33 3.09
N ALA A 323 26.98 -7.89 3.60
CA ALA A 323 26.60 -8.07 4.99
C ALA A 323 26.49 -9.56 5.37
N MET A 324 25.81 -10.36 4.54
CA MET A 324 25.69 -11.81 4.73
C MET A 324 27.07 -12.51 4.70
N ASP A 325 27.91 -12.21 3.71
CA ASP A 325 29.21 -12.86 3.55
C ASP A 325 30.15 -12.52 4.71
N LYS A 326 30.16 -11.25 5.15
CA LYS A 326 30.93 -10.80 6.31
C LYS A 326 30.48 -11.50 7.59
N ALA A 327 29.16 -11.61 7.83
CA ALA A 327 28.64 -12.31 9.00
C ALA A 327 29.00 -13.81 9.00
N LYS A 328 28.94 -14.47 7.85
CA LYS A 328 29.34 -15.88 7.70
C LYS A 328 30.83 -16.08 7.94
N GLN A 329 31.67 -15.16 7.47
CA GLN A 329 33.11 -15.23 7.72
C GLN A 329 33.40 -15.12 9.22
N GLN A 330 32.80 -14.14 9.91
CA GLN A 330 32.95 -13.95 11.35
C GLN A 330 32.48 -15.17 12.15
N GLN A 331 31.37 -15.80 11.75
CA GLN A 331 30.88 -17.02 12.39
C GLN A 331 31.84 -18.21 12.22
N ARG A 332 32.52 -18.32 11.08
CA ARG A 332 33.53 -19.37 10.84
C ARG A 332 34.79 -19.13 11.66
N GLU A 333 35.22 -17.89 11.78
CA GLU A 333 36.37 -17.49 12.60
C GLU A 333 36.13 -17.78 14.10
N THR A 334 34.91 -17.57 14.60
CA THR A 334 34.55 -17.88 16.00
C THR A 334 34.27 -19.34 16.28
N SER A 335 33.89 -20.14 15.27
CA SER A 335 33.64 -21.59 15.42
C SER A 335 34.89 -22.45 15.20
N GLY A 336 35.97 -21.85 14.69
CA GLY A 336 37.26 -22.51 14.43
C GLY A 336 38.29 -22.37 15.56
N THR A 337 37.95 -21.63 16.61
CA THR A 337 38.65 -21.55 17.92
C THR A 337 37.87 -22.34 18.95
#